data_AF-A0A954DZC0-F1
#
_entry.id   AF-A0A954DZC0-F1
#
_cell.length_a   1.000
_cell.length_b   1.000
_cell.length_c   1.000
_cell.angle_alpha   90.00
_cell.angle_beta   90.00
_cell.angle_gamma   90.00
#
_symmetry.space_group_name_H-M   'P 1'
#
loop_
_entity.id
_entity.type
_entity.pdbx_description
1 polymer ?
#
loop_
_entity_poly.entity_id
_entity_poly.type
_entity_poly.pdbx_seq_one_letter_code
_entity_poly.pdbx_strand_id
1 'polypeptide(L)'
;MPEFPTVNFSETNQGLFSSEEIQRLMRAECARAKRYGYPIVVLLVGVDRLDQLGDLYGAESRATIQREVAELMRAVTRASDMFGCKLAGSFLSFYPHTPRAEGPRIARRLLERTRRLVFDEGAASVAVTLSVGIASATQDQADYDFDVLIEHAQSALKKAQETGGDRFAVYVPPPPAPPAAIPGGLEAIGKELERMLSEKVAEIFHSMGREVPDFHGHEREVLELAVSRMNEERAQLVEDHKRQYDLLERRLAKLAGNLEMTEAELRATMARKNIDPGVASIYRTVQGLSAAEEDAELKREMMSKIFEANLELQKRDS
;
A
#
# COMPACT_ATOMS: atom_id res chain seq x y z
N MET A 1 25.86 5.81 30.78
CA MET A 1 25.46 5.57 29.37
C MET A 1 24.80 4.22 29.32
N PRO A 2 23.60 4.05 28.75
CA PRO A 2 23.05 2.71 28.59
C PRO A 2 23.70 2.06 27.37
N GLU A 3 24.42 0.97 27.61
CA GLU A 3 25.00 0.10 26.59
C GLU A 3 23.88 -0.54 25.77
N PHE A 4 23.92 -0.36 24.45
CA PHE A 4 23.05 -1.09 23.53
C PHE A 4 23.52 -2.54 23.47
N PRO A 5 22.63 -3.54 23.63
CA PRO A 5 23.04 -4.93 23.55
C PRO A 5 23.49 -5.25 22.12
N THR A 6 24.74 -5.69 22.00
CA THR A 6 25.33 -6.25 20.78
C THR A 6 24.50 -7.47 20.36
N VAL A 7 23.76 -7.34 19.26
CA VAL A 7 22.92 -8.42 18.73
C VAL A 7 23.82 -9.43 18.01
N ASN A 8 23.90 -10.65 18.56
CA ASN A 8 24.59 -11.77 17.93
C ASN A 8 23.78 -12.27 16.73
N PHE A 9 24.38 -12.24 15.55
CA PHE A 9 23.84 -12.81 14.32
C PHE A 9 24.00 -14.34 14.38
N SER A 10 22.91 -15.09 14.59
CA SER A 10 22.96 -16.55 14.60
C SER A 10 22.93 -17.12 13.18
N GLU A 11 23.88 -18.01 12.91
CA GLU A 11 24.13 -18.68 11.64
C GLU A 11 23.15 -19.85 11.43
N THR A 12 22.00 -19.65 10.79
CA THR A 12 21.35 -20.71 9.97
C THR A 12 20.30 -20.25 8.95
N ASN A 13 20.10 -18.95 8.69
CA ASN A 13 19.43 -18.48 7.46
C ASN A 13 19.80 -17.01 7.18
N GLN A 14 20.97 -16.81 6.57
CA GLN A 14 21.36 -15.66 5.73
C GLN A 14 20.82 -14.26 6.13
N GLY A 15 20.98 -13.86 7.40
CA GLY A 15 20.83 -12.47 7.83
C GLY A 15 19.40 -11.89 7.79
N LEU A 16 18.38 -12.74 7.88
CA LEU A 16 16.99 -12.33 8.08
C LEU A 16 16.58 -12.63 9.52
N PHE A 17 15.91 -11.69 10.19
CA PHE A 17 15.36 -11.94 11.52
C PHE A 17 14.34 -13.09 11.48
N SER A 18 14.33 -13.94 12.51
CA SER A 18 13.21 -14.86 12.71
C SER A 18 11.89 -14.09 12.90
N SER A 19 10.76 -14.76 12.68
CA SER A 19 9.43 -14.14 12.80
C SER A 19 9.22 -13.54 14.19
N GLU A 20 9.65 -14.24 15.25
CA GLU A 20 9.52 -13.77 16.63
C GLU A 20 10.45 -12.58 16.92
N GLU A 21 11.71 -12.66 16.49
CA GLU A 21 12.67 -11.58 16.70
C GLU A 21 12.24 -10.28 16.03
N ILE A 22 11.76 -10.37 14.78
CA ILE A 22 11.35 -9.17 14.07
C ILE A 22 10.08 -8.57 14.66
N GLN A 23 9.10 -9.39 15.04
CA GLN A 23 7.89 -8.92 15.71
C GLN A 23 8.23 -8.23 17.03
N ARG A 24 9.15 -8.80 17.83
CA ARG A 24 9.60 -8.19 19.08
C ARG A 24 10.25 -6.83 18.85
N LEU A 25 11.15 -6.73 17.87
CA LEU A 25 11.83 -5.47 17.56
C LEU A 25 10.85 -4.43 17.00
N MET A 26 9.94 -4.82 16.11
CA MET A 26 8.92 -3.91 15.55
C MET A 26 7.93 -3.42 16.61
N ARG A 27 7.46 -4.29 17.51
CA ARG A 27 6.62 -3.89 18.65
C ARG A 27 7.32 -2.86 19.54
N ALA A 28 8.61 -3.07 19.82
CA ALA A 28 9.40 -2.12 20.59
C ALA A 28 9.55 -0.77 19.85
N GLU A 29 9.68 -0.80 18.53
CA GLU A 29 9.82 0.41 17.71
C GLU A 29 8.50 1.16 17.52
N CYS A 30 7.38 0.45 17.39
CA CYS A 30 6.03 1.00 17.47
C CYS A 30 5.80 1.77 18.77
N ALA A 31 6.20 1.19 19.91
CA ALA A 31 6.10 1.86 21.21
C ALA A 31 6.97 3.14 21.29
N ARG A 32 8.18 3.12 20.71
CA ARG A 32 9.02 4.31 20.61
C ARG A 32 8.41 5.37 19.69
N ALA A 33 7.90 4.98 18.53
CA ALA A 33 7.24 5.86 17.57
C ALA A 33 6.03 6.56 18.21
N LYS A 34 5.21 5.81 18.95
CA LYS A 34 4.09 6.35 19.73
C LYS A 34 4.55 7.36 20.78
N ARG A 35 5.64 7.06 21.50
CA ARG A 35 6.18 7.91 22.56
C ARG A 35 6.80 9.21 22.04
N TYR A 36 7.53 9.13 20.95
CA TYR A 36 8.33 10.26 20.42
C TYR A 36 7.69 10.97 19.22
N GLY A 37 6.56 10.47 18.71
CA GLY A 37 5.76 11.14 17.68
C GLY A 37 6.38 11.12 16.29
N TYR A 38 7.11 10.06 15.92
CA TYR A 38 7.67 9.94 14.56
C TYR A 38 6.91 8.94 13.69
N PRO A 39 6.85 9.17 12.36
CA PRO A 39 6.09 8.32 11.46
C PRO A 39 6.77 6.97 11.23
N ILE A 40 5.96 5.94 11.01
CA ILE A 40 6.40 4.58 10.67
C ILE A 40 5.66 4.09 9.42
N VAL A 41 6.34 3.32 8.59
CA VAL A 41 5.76 2.63 7.42
C VAL A 41 6.03 1.14 7.52
N VAL A 42 5.02 0.33 7.21
CA VAL A 42 5.07 -1.14 7.19
C VAL A 42 4.69 -1.63 5.80
N LEU A 43 5.51 -2.50 5.23
CA LEU A 43 5.26 -3.18 3.97
C LEU A 43 5.19 -4.69 4.21
N LEU A 44 4.09 -5.30 3.82
CA LEU A 44 3.98 -6.74 3.62
C LEU A 44 4.09 -7.05 2.14
N VAL A 45 5.00 -7.96 1.78
CA VAL A 45 5.35 -8.28 0.40
C VAL A 45 5.10 -9.76 0.16
N GLY A 46 4.13 -10.05 -0.69
CA GLY A 46 3.80 -11.40 -1.13
C GLY A 46 4.38 -11.68 -2.52
N VAL A 47 4.85 -12.90 -2.74
CA VAL A 47 5.22 -13.37 -4.08
C VAL A 47 3.96 -13.88 -4.77
N ASP A 48 3.65 -13.33 -5.94
CA ASP A 48 2.42 -13.68 -6.66
C ASP A 48 2.52 -15.12 -7.19
N ARG A 49 1.46 -15.91 -6.99
CA ARG A 49 1.33 -17.29 -7.51
C ARG A 49 2.45 -18.24 -7.06
N LEU A 50 3.10 -17.97 -5.93
CA LEU A 50 4.22 -18.78 -5.45
C LEU A 50 3.87 -20.26 -5.25
N ASP A 51 2.67 -20.55 -4.75
CA ASP A 51 2.23 -21.94 -4.55
C ASP A 51 2.04 -22.65 -5.90
N GLN A 52 1.43 -21.99 -6.90
CA GLN A 52 1.29 -22.54 -8.26
C GLN A 52 2.65 -22.78 -8.94
N LEU A 53 3.61 -21.87 -8.74
CA LEU A 53 4.98 -22.04 -9.24
C LEU A 53 5.68 -23.22 -8.55
N GLY A 54 5.47 -23.38 -7.24
CA GLY A 54 5.97 -24.54 -6.49
C GLY A 54 5.34 -25.85 -6.91
N ASP A 55 4.05 -25.87 -7.22
CA ASP A 55 3.35 -27.05 -7.72
C ASP A 55 3.82 -27.45 -9.13
N LEU A 56 4.17 -26.47 -9.96
CA LEU A 56 4.60 -26.69 -11.34
C LEU A 56 6.08 -27.07 -11.47
N TYR A 57 6.97 -26.41 -10.74
CA TYR A 57 8.43 -26.55 -10.87
C TYR A 57 9.09 -27.27 -9.68
N GLY A 58 8.34 -27.48 -8.59
CA GLY A 58 8.80 -28.20 -7.41
C GLY A 58 9.20 -27.30 -6.24
N ALA A 59 9.41 -27.94 -5.09
CA ALA A 59 9.71 -27.26 -3.83
C ALA A 59 11.06 -26.54 -3.84
N GLU A 60 12.02 -27.02 -4.64
CA GLU A 60 13.34 -26.40 -4.77
C GLU A 60 13.25 -25.05 -5.50
N SER A 61 12.55 -24.99 -6.64
CA SER A 61 12.30 -23.74 -7.38
C SER A 61 11.54 -22.72 -6.51
N ARG A 62 10.55 -23.17 -5.73
CA ARG A 62 9.85 -22.32 -4.74
C ARG A 62 10.83 -21.71 -3.73
N ALA A 63 11.76 -22.50 -3.21
CA ALA A 63 12.76 -22.04 -2.24
C ALA A 63 13.75 -21.06 -2.90
N THR A 64 14.17 -21.31 -4.14
CA THR A 64 15.03 -20.43 -4.92
C THR A 64 14.37 -19.08 -5.18
N ILE A 65 13.11 -19.05 -5.62
CA ILE A 65 12.33 -17.82 -5.80
C ILE A 65 12.25 -17.01 -4.50
N GLN A 66 11.94 -17.66 -3.39
CA GLN A 66 11.91 -16.99 -2.08
C GLN A 66 13.27 -16.39 -1.71
N ARG A 67 14.38 -17.09 -2.00
CA ARG A 67 15.73 -16.62 -1.69
C ARG A 67 16.12 -15.40 -2.52
N GLU A 68 15.90 -15.43 -3.82
CA GLU A 68 16.21 -14.32 -4.73
C GLU A 68 15.36 -13.09 -4.42
N VAL A 69 14.08 -13.27 -4.09
CA VAL A 69 13.22 -12.16 -3.64
C VAL A 69 13.73 -11.57 -2.33
N ALA A 70 14.17 -12.40 -1.38
CA ALA A 70 14.73 -11.92 -0.12
C ALA A 70 16.02 -11.10 -0.33
N GLU A 71 16.93 -11.56 -1.20
CA GLU A 71 18.14 -10.84 -1.59
C GLU A 71 17.82 -9.51 -2.29
N LEU A 72 16.84 -9.50 -3.18
CA LEU A 72 16.37 -8.27 -3.83
C LEU A 72 15.83 -7.28 -2.80
N MET A 73 15.00 -7.73 -1.86
CA MET A 73 14.46 -6.88 -0.81
C MET A 73 15.58 -6.31 0.06
N ARG A 74 16.54 -7.15 0.45
CA ARG A 74 17.73 -6.75 1.22
C ARG A 74 18.55 -5.68 0.51
N ALA A 75 18.75 -5.81 -0.80
CA ALA A 75 19.47 -4.84 -1.61
C ALA A 75 18.73 -3.49 -1.79
N VAL A 76 17.45 -3.43 -1.43
CA VAL A 76 16.59 -2.25 -1.56
C VAL A 76 16.37 -1.56 -0.20
N THR A 77 16.48 -2.30 0.90
CA THR A 77 16.39 -1.82 2.28
C THR A 77 17.72 -1.20 2.76
N ARG A 78 17.65 -0.09 3.50
CA ARG A 78 18.82 0.53 4.15
C ARG A 78 19.17 -0.21 5.43
N ALA A 79 20.37 0.02 5.97
CA ALA A 79 20.80 -0.56 7.25
C ALA A 79 19.94 -0.15 8.46
N SER A 80 19.27 1.01 8.38
CA SER A 80 18.31 1.49 9.39
C SER A 80 16.93 0.85 9.28
N ASP A 81 16.63 0.20 8.16
CA ASP A 81 15.33 -0.41 7.90
C ASP A 81 15.33 -1.84 8.42
N MET A 82 14.21 -2.30 8.94
CA MET A 82 14.09 -3.63 9.51
C MET A 82 13.40 -4.55 8.51
N PHE A 83 14.07 -5.65 8.14
CA PHE A 83 13.57 -6.62 7.17
C PHE A 83 13.58 -8.04 7.75
N GLY A 84 12.46 -8.76 7.64
CA GLY A 84 12.33 -10.12 8.16
C GLY A 84 11.45 -10.99 7.29
N CYS A 85 11.79 -12.27 7.31
CA CYS A 85 11.50 -13.13 6.17
C CYS A 85 10.04 -13.58 6.09
N LYS A 86 9.36 -13.82 7.22
CA LYS A 86 8.03 -14.48 7.17
C LYS A 86 7.07 -14.04 8.26
N LEU A 87 5.96 -13.43 7.83
CA LEU A 87 4.69 -13.39 8.53
C LEU A 87 3.62 -13.94 7.58
N ALA A 88 2.95 -15.04 7.96
CA ALA A 88 1.89 -15.67 7.15
C ALA A 88 2.26 -15.91 5.66
N GLY A 89 3.50 -16.31 5.38
CA GLY A 89 3.97 -16.57 4.02
C GLY A 89 4.39 -15.35 3.21
N SER A 90 4.33 -14.14 3.79
CA SER A 90 4.77 -12.88 3.19
C SER A 90 6.02 -12.34 3.89
N PHE A 91 6.84 -11.61 3.14
CA PHE A 91 7.97 -10.86 3.68
C PHE A 91 7.49 -9.60 4.38
N LEU A 92 8.12 -9.24 5.49
CA LEU A 92 7.77 -8.08 6.30
C LEU A 92 8.94 -7.09 6.32
N SER A 93 8.67 -5.84 5.99
CA SER A 93 9.64 -4.74 6.11
C SER A 93 9.04 -3.55 6.85
N PHE A 94 9.85 -2.93 7.69
CA PHE A 94 9.45 -1.86 8.61
C PHE A 94 10.45 -0.71 8.55
N TYR A 95 9.92 0.50 8.44
CA TYR A 95 10.68 1.71 8.14
C TYR A 95 10.36 2.77 9.21
N PRO A 96 11.20 2.88 10.25
CA PRO A 96 11.10 3.96 11.24
C PRO A 96 11.41 5.32 10.61
N HIS A 97 10.91 6.39 11.23
CA HIS A 97 11.11 7.78 10.79
C HIS A 97 10.77 8.04 9.31
N THR A 98 9.84 7.25 8.76
CA THR A 98 9.52 7.27 7.34
C THR A 98 8.12 7.83 7.13
N PRO A 99 7.97 8.96 6.42
CA PRO A 99 6.65 9.53 6.14
C PRO A 99 5.80 8.58 5.28
N ARG A 100 4.47 8.61 5.48
CA ARG A 100 3.51 7.79 4.72
C ARG A 100 3.69 7.85 3.19
N ALA A 101 4.13 8.99 2.67
CA ALA A 101 4.34 9.23 1.23
C ALA A 101 5.51 8.42 0.63
N GLU A 102 6.45 7.95 1.47
CA GLU A 102 7.60 7.16 1.03
C GLU A 102 7.25 5.68 0.81
N GLY A 103 6.25 5.15 1.51
CA GLY A 103 5.83 3.74 1.36
C GLY A 103 5.57 3.33 -0.10
N PRO A 104 4.73 4.07 -0.86
CA PRO A 104 4.52 3.82 -2.29
C PRO A 104 5.78 3.90 -3.15
N ARG A 105 6.76 4.75 -2.78
CA ARG A 105 8.03 4.89 -3.52
C ARG A 105 8.90 3.66 -3.31
N ILE A 106 8.98 3.16 -2.08
CA ILE A 106 9.71 1.93 -1.74
C ILE A 106 9.07 0.74 -2.46
N ALA A 107 7.74 0.62 -2.39
CA ALA A 107 7.00 -0.46 -3.04
C ALA A 107 7.18 -0.46 -4.57
N ARG A 108 7.09 0.71 -5.22
CA ARG A 108 7.32 0.82 -6.66
C ARG A 108 8.72 0.35 -7.06
N ARG A 109 9.74 0.75 -6.30
CA ARG A 109 11.14 0.34 -6.54
C ARG A 109 11.33 -1.18 -6.39
N LEU A 110 10.62 -1.81 -5.44
CA LEU A 110 10.61 -3.28 -5.31
C LEU A 110 9.99 -3.94 -6.53
N LEU A 111 8.79 -3.51 -6.94
CA LEU A 111 8.09 -4.04 -8.12
C LEU A 111 8.93 -3.92 -9.40
N GLU A 112 9.50 -2.74 -9.64
CA GLU A 112 10.34 -2.49 -10.82
C GLU A 112 11.60 -3.37 -10.87
N ARG A 113 12.21 -3.65 -9.71
CA ARG A 113 13.37 -4.55 -9.66
C ARG A 113 12.96 -6.01 -9.83
N THR A 114 11.86 -6.44 -9.21
CA THR A 114 11.43 -7.84 -9.30
C THR A 114 10.99 -8.21 -10.70
N ARG A 115 10.39 -7.28 -11.46
CA ARG A 115 10.06 -7.47 -12.88
C ARG A 115 11.28 -7.74 -13.77
N ARG A 116 12.49 -7.45 -13.28
CA ARG A 116 13.75 -7.74 -13.99
C ARG A 116 14.37 -9.07 -13.57
N LEU A 117 13.84 -9.71 -12.52
CA LEU A 117 14.25 -11.05 -12.14
C LEU A 117 13.61 -12.04 -13.10
N VAL A 118 14.46 -12.84 -13.70
CA VAL A 118 14.09 -13.92 -14.60
C VAL A 118 14.64 -15.20 -13.99
N PHE A 119 13.78 -16.18 -13.78
CA PHE A 119 14.17 -17.47 -13.20
C PHE A 119 14.25 -18.51 -14.31
N ASP A 120 15.44 -19.03 -14.56
CA ASP A 120 15.65 -20.09 -15.54
C ASP A 120 15.44 -21.46 -14.88
N GLU A 121 14.31 -22.08 -15.20
CA GLU A 121 13.95 -23.43 -14.73
C GLU A 121 14.04 -24.40 -15.93
N GLY A 122 15.28 -24.76 -16.28
CA GLY A 122 15.57 -25.66 -17.39
C GLY A 122 15.34 -25.01 -18.75
N ALA A 123 14.28 -25.41 -19.46
CA ALA A 123 13.94 -24.89 -20.79
C ALA A 123 12.93 -23.72 -20.77
N ALA A 124 12.45 -23.33 -19.58
CA ALA A 124 11.46 -22.28 -19.41
C ALA A 124 12.01 -21.12 -18.57
N SER A 125 11.61 -19.92 -18.97
CA SER A 125 11.90 -18.68 -18.26
C SER A 125 10.65 -18.26 -17.48
N VAL A 126 10.75 -18.20 -16.15
CA VAL A 126 9.63 -17.88 -15.26
C VAL A 126 9.76 -16.44 -14.79
N ALA A 127 8.76 -15.62 -15.13
CA ALA A 127 8.62 -14.28 -14.60
C ALA A 127 7.90 -14.33 -13.24
N VAL A 128 8.50 -13.70 -12.23
CA VAL A 128 7.93 -13.59 -10.88
C VAL A 128 7.55 -12.13 -10.63
N THR A 129 6.36 -11.92 -10.07
CA THR A 129 5.87 -10.60 -9.66
C THR A 129 5.59 -10.58 -8.16
N LEU A 130 5.51 -9.37 -7.59
CA LEU A 130 5.18 -9.18 -6.17
C LEU A 130 3.89 -8.38 -6.03
N SER A 131 3.18 -8.66 -4.95
CA SER A 131 2.14 -7.78 -4.42
C SER A 131 2.61 -7.17 -3.11
N VAL A 132 2.31 -5.89 -2.89
CA VAL A 132 2.74 -5.16 -1.70
C VAL A 132 1.57 -4.50 -0.98
N GLY A 133 1.35 -4.84 0.27
CA GLY A 133 0.44 -4.13 1.17
C GLY A 133 1.19 -3.12 2.01
N ILE A 134 0.70 -1.87 2.04
CA ILE A 134 1.35 -0.77 2.76
C ILE A 134 0.42 -0.27 3.86
N ALA A 135 0.93 -0.19 5.09
CA ALA A 135 0.32 0.54 6.19
C ALA A 135 1.29 1.57 6.74
N SER A 136 0.77 2.61 7.38
CA SER A 136 1.60 3.65 7.99
C SER A 136 0.95 4.19 9.24
N ALA A 137 1.76 4.50 10.26
CA ALA A 137 1.31 5.24 11.42
C ALA A 137 1.92 6.65 11.45
N THR A 138 1.09 7.62 11.81
CA THR A 138 1.48 9.01 12.05
C THR A 138 0.72 9.52 13.26
N GLN A 139 1.26 10.55 13.92
CA GLN A 139 0.74 11.06 15.19
C GLN A 139 -0.74 11.46 15.12
N ASP A 140 -1.22 11.84 13.93
CA ASP A 140 -2.53 12.45 13.74
C ASP A 140 -3.58 11.49 13.15
N GLN A 141 -3.20 10.27 12.74
CA GLN A 141 -4.05 9.46 11.86
C GLN A 141 -4.20 7.98 12.20
N ALA A 142 -3.33 7.39 13.03
CA ALA A 142 -3.29 5.93 13.15
C ALA A 142 -2.90 5.45 14.55
N ASP A 143 -3.39 4.26 14.89
CA ASP A 143 -2.86 3.49 16.01
C ASP A 143 -1.43 3.03 15.68
N TYR A 144 -0.53 3.22 16.63
CA TYR A 144 0.84 2.73 16.55
C TYR A 144 0.92 1.26 17.00
N ASP A 145 -0.19 0.64 17.41
CA ASP A 145 -0.23 -0.78 17.73
C ASP A 145 0.27 -1.63 16.56
N PHE A 146 1.22 -2.52 16.86
CA PHE A 146 1.86 -3.37 15.87
C PHE A 146 0.87 -4.33 15.20
N ASP A 147 -0.01 -4.94 15.98
CA ASP A 147 -0.94 -5.95 15.46
C ASP A 147 -1.96 -5.28 14.51
N VAL A 148 -2.44 -4.09 14.87
CA VAL A 148 -3.31 -3.27 14.01
C VAL A 148 -2.62 -2.87 12.70
N LEU A 149 -1.35 -2.44 12.75
CA LEU A 149 -0.60 -2.06 11.54
C LEU A 149 -0.36 -3.24 10.61
N ILE A 150 -0.10 -4.41 11.17
CA ILE A 150 0.04 -5.65 10.42
C ILE A 150 -1.28 -6.03 9.76
N GLU A 151 -2.40 -6.00 10.48
CA GLU A 151 -3.73 -6.27 9.92
C GLU A 151 -4.06 -5.32 8.75
N HIS A 152 -3.78 -4.03 8.92
CA HIS A 152 -3.92 -3.02 7.86
C HIS A 152 -3.07 -3.34 6.63
N ALA A 153 -1.79 -3.69 6.83
CA ALA A 153 -0.89 -4.06 5.74
C ALA A 153 -1.35 -5.36 5.06
N GLN A 154 -1.87 -6.34 5.81
CA GLN A 154 -2.41 -7.59 5.27
C GLN A 154 -3.65 -7.34 4.41
N SER A 155 -4.57 -6.51 4.88
CA SER A 155 -5.76 -6.10 4.12
C SER A 155 -5.37 -5.43 2.79
N ALA A 156 -4.37 -4.54 2.83
CA ALA A 156 -3.84 -3.92 1.63
C ALA A 156 -3.17 -4.94 0.69
N LEU A 157 -2.36 -5.87 1.22
CA LEU A 157 -1.71 -6.91 0.42
C LEU A 157 -2.75 -7.79 -0.30
N LYS A 158 -3.78 -8.22 0.43
CA LYS A 158 -4.88 -9.00 -0.12
C LYS A 158 -5.56 -8.26 -1.28
N LYS A 159 -5.86 -6.96 -1.10
CA LYS A 159 -6.41 -6.12 -2.16
C LYS A 159 -5.49 -6.02 -3.39
N ALA A 160 -4.19 -5.94 -3.19
CA ALA A 160 -3.22 -5.92 -4.29
C ALA A 160 -3.24 -7.25 -5.08
N GLN A 161 -3.30 -8.38 -4.38
CA GLN A 161 -3.37 -9.71 -5.00
C GLN A 161 -4.70 -9.94 -5.73
N GLU A 162 -5.82 -9.61 -5.09
CA GLU A 162 -7.17 -9.78 -5.66
C GLU A 162 -7.42 -8.91 -6.89
N THR A 163 -6.71 -7.78 -7.03
CA THR A 163 -6.83 -6.91 -8.20
C THR A 163 -5.87 -7.26 -9.34
N GLY A 164 -5.23 -8.43 -9.28
CA GLY A 164 -4.45 -9.01 -10.39
C GLY A 164 -2.94 -9.10 -10.13
N GLY A 165 -2.46 -8.73 -8.94
CA GLY A 165 -1.05 -8.79 -8.58
C GLY A 165 -0.17 -7.74 -9.24
N ASP A 166 1.16 -7.90 -9.10
CA ASP A 166 2.20 -7.02 -9.66
C ASP A 166 2.02 -5.53 -9.32
N ARG A 167 1.59 -5.25 -8.09
CA ARG A 167 1.20 -3.90 -7.65
C ARG A 167 1.33 -3.71 -6.15
N PHE A 168 1.14 -2.48 -5.72
CA PHE A 168 0.96 -2.17 -4.31
C PHE A 168 -0.43 -1.62 -4.04
N ALA A 169 -0.90 -1.78 -2.82
CA ALA A 169 -2.05 -1.07 -2.29
C ALA A 169 -1.67 -0.41 -0.96
N VAL A 170 -2.23 0.77 -0.71
CA VAL A 170 -2.12 1.46 0.57
C VAL A 170 -3.40 1.21 1.34
N TYR A 171 -3.26 0.83 2.61
CA TYR A 171 -4.40 0.73 3.50
C TYR A 171 -5.05 2.11 3.65
N VAL A 172 -6.35 2.16 3.38
CA VAL A 172 -7.18 3.33 3.63
C VAL A 172 -8.20 2.86 4.66
N PRO A 173 -8.26 3.47 5.86
CA PRO A 173 -9.27 3.11 6.83
C PRO A 173 -10.65 3.28 6.18
N PRO A 174 -11.55 2.30 6.36
CA PRO A 174 -12.90 2.42 5.83
C PRO A 174 -13.53 3.71 6.36
N PRO A 175 -14.34 4.42 5.56
CA PRO A 175 -15.07 5.57 6.06
C PRO A 175 -15.84 5.13 7.32
N PRO A 176 -15.89 5.95 8.37
CA PRO A 176 -16.61 5.60 9.59
C PRO A 176 -18.01 5.18 9.20
N ALA A 177 -18.45 4.03 9.72
CA ALA A 177 -19.81 3.57 9.50
C ALA A 177 -20.78 4.72 9.80
N PRO A 178 -21.81 4.95 8.98
CA PRO A 178 -22.86 5.88 9.37
C PRO A 178 -23.31 5.49 10.78
N PRO A 179 -23.42 6.46 11.71
CA PRO A 179 -23.70 6.15 13.10
C PRO A 179 -24.87 5.18 13.17
N ALA A 180 -24.66 4.03 13.80
CA ALA A 180 -25.70 3.04 13.99
C ALA A 180 -26.94 3.77 14.54
N ALA A 181 -28.12 3.51 13.96
CA ALA A 181 -29.36 4.11 14.43
C ALA A 181 -29.42 3.92 15.96
N ILE A 182 -29.38 5.04 16.67
CA ILE A 182 -29.09 5.03 18.11
C ILE A 182 -30.26 4.32 18.80
N PRO A 183 -30.03 3.19 19.50
CA PRO A 183 -31.10 2.49 20.20
C PRO A 183 -31.63 3.42 21.29
N GLY A 184 -32.88 3.89 21.16
CA GLY A 184 -33.53 4.77 22.14
C GLY A 184 -33.96 6.15 21.63
N GLY A 185 -33.67 6.51 20.37
CA GLY A 185 -34.12 7.79 19.79
C GLY A 185 -33.43 9.03 20.38
N LEU A 186 -33.85 10.23 19.95
CA LEU A 186 -33.22 11.53 20.27
C LEU A 186 -33.04 11.81 21.77
N GLU A 187 -33.85 11.20 22.63
CA GLU A 187 -33.91 11.51 24.06
C GLU A 187 -32.79 10.82 24.87
N ALA A 188 -32.41 9.60 24.48
CA ALA A 188 -31.26 8.90 25.05
C ALA A 188 -29.93 9.54 24.61
N ILE A 189 -29.91 10.10 23.39
CA ILE A 189 -28.79 10.88 22.86
C ILE A 189 -28.62 12.14 23.69
N GLY A 190 -29.70 12.87 23.98
CA GLY A 190 -29.65 14.10 24.78
C GLY A 190 -28.93 13.89 26.11
N LYS A 191 -29.33 12.85 26.86
CA LYS A 191 -28.75 12.56 28.19
C LYS A 191 -27.29 12.10 28.15
N GLU A 192 -26.93 11.25 27.18
CA GLU A 192 -25.55 10.78 27.06
C GLU A 192 -24.62 11.88 26.53
N LEU A 193 -25.13 12.73 25.63
CA LEU A 193 -24.40 13.90 25.11
C LEU A 193 -24.22 14.96 26.20
N GLU A 194 -25.23 15.21 27.03
CA GLU A 194 -25.13 16.09 28.22
C GLU A 194 -24.07 15.58 29.21
N ARG A 195 -24.04 14.27 29.47
CA ARG A 195 -23.03 13.64 30.33
C ARG A 195 -21.62 13.79 29.76
N MET A 196 -21.44 13.43 28.48
CA MET A 196 -20.14 13.53 27.81
C MET A 196 -19.64 14.97 27.67
N LEU A 197 -20.53 15.92 27.35
CA LEU A 197 -20.16 17.34 27.31
C LEU A 197 -19.78 17.85 28.69
N SER A 198 -20.54 17.50 29.73
CA SER A 198 -20.23 17.91 31.11
C SER A 198 -18.87 17.38 31.56
N GLU A 199 -18.56 16.12 31.24
CA GLU A 199 -17.23 15.54 31.51
C GLU A 199 -16.12 16.26 30.72
N LYS A 200 -16.34 16.55 29.43
CA LYS A 200 -15.33 17.22 28.59
C LYS A 200 -15.09 18.68 28.98
N VAL A 201 -16.15 19.40 29.30
CA VAL A 201 -16.09 20.77 29.79
C VAL A 201 -15.41 20.79 31.15
N ALA A 202 -15.73 19.86 32.05
CA ALA A 202 -15.04 19.72 33.33
C ALA A 202 -13.53 19.46 33.14
N GLU A 203 -13.13 18.54 32.25
CA GLU A 203 -11.71 18.28 31.91
C GLU A 203 -10.99 19.56 31.46
N ILE A 204 -11.61 20.32 30.55
CA ILE A 204 -11.03 21.55 29.99
C ILE A 204 -10.85 22.61 31.09
N PHE A 205 -11.85 22.84 31.93
CA PHE A 205 -11.77 23.82 33.02
C PHE A 205 -10.78 23.39 34.12
N HIS A 206 -10.71 22.09 34.45
CA HIS A 206 -9.71 21.55 35.37
C HIS A 206 -8.28 21.75 34.83
N SER A 207 -8.07 21.54 33.53
CA SER A 207 -6.77 21.76 32.88
C SER A 207 -6.33 23.23 32.90
N MET A 208 -7.28 24.16 32.99
CA MET A 208 -7.05 25.60 33.10
C MET A 208 -7.01 26.11 34.55
N GLY A 209 -7.16 25.21 35.56
CA GLY A 209 -7.19 25.56 36.98
C GLY A 209 -8.36 26.46 37.37
N ARG A 210 -9.48 26.40 36.63
CA ARG A 210 -10.68 27.21 36.88
C ARG A 210 -11.87 26.32 37.23
N GLU A 211 -12.79 26.86 38.03
CA GLU A 211 -14.07 26.19 38.30
C GLU A 211 -14.97 26.22 37.06
N VAL A 212 -15.74 25.14 36.89
CA VAL A 212 -16.70 25.00 35.80
C VAL A 212 -17.83 26.02 36.01
N PRO A 213 -18.15 26.86 35.01
CA PRO A 213 -19.28 27.79 35.11
C PRO A 213 -20.59 27.02 35.22
N ASP A 214 -21.48 27.45 36.12
CA ASP A 214 -22.87 26.98 36.13
C ASP A 214 -23.60 27.57 34.91
N PHE A 215 -24.03 26.71 34.00
CA PHE A 215 -24.67 27.12 32.75
C PHE A 215 -26.14 27.54 32.94
N HIS A 216 -26.68 27.51 34.17
CA HIS A 216 -28.00 28.02 34.55
C HIS A 216 -29.12 27.62 33.56
N GLY A 217 -29.13 26.36 33.11
CA GLY A 217 -30.15 25.83 32.19
C GLY A 217 -30.05 26.28 30.73
N HIS A 218 -28.98 26.97 30.32
CA HIS A 218 -28.73 27.37 28.92
C HIS A 218 -27.90 26.34 28.14
N GLU A 219 -27.74 25.14 28.69
CA GLU A 219 -26.99 24.02 28.09
C GLU A 219 -27.45 23.74 26.65
N ARG A 220 -28.76 23.85 26.41
CA ARG A 220 -29.38 23.61 25.10
C ARG A 220 -28.99 24.65 24.04
N GLU A 221 -28.89 25.93 24.40
CA GLU A 221 -28.45 26.99 23.48
C GLU A 221 -26.95 26.88 23.17
N VAL A 222 -26.13 26.53 24.18
CA VAL A 222 -24.69 26.30 23.98
C VAL A 222 -24.46 25.08 23.08
N LEU A 223 -25.24 24.01 23.28
CA LEU A 223 -25.23 22.81 22.43
C LEU A 223 -25.68 23.12 21.00
N GLU A 224 -26.77 23.86 20.80
CA GLU A 224 -27.22 24.27 19.47
C GLU A 224 -26.17 25.11 18.74
N LEU A 225 -25.54 26.06 19.43
CA LEU A 225 -24.48 26.88 18.87
C LEU A 225 -23.23 26.04 18.52
N ALA A 226 -22.82 25.11 19.38
CA ALA A 226 -21.70 24.21 19.14
C ALA A 226 -21.95 23.27 17.96
N VAL A 227 -23.15 22.68 17.87
CA VAL A 227 -23.55 21.82 16.74
C VAL A 227 -23.62 22.61 15.44
N SER A 228 -24.15 23.84 15.47
CA SER A 228 -24.16 24.73 14.29
C SER A 228 -22.73 25.02 13.82
N ARG A 229 -21.82 25.36 14.75
CA ARG A 229 -20.41 25.63 14.47
C ARG A 229 -19.70 24.41 13.87
N MET A 230 -19.91 23.22 14.45
CA MET A 230 -19.33 21.96 13.94
C MET A 230 -19.85 21.62 12.55
N ASN A 231 -21.14 21.85 12.28
CA ASN A 231 -21.74 21.61 10.97
C ASN A 231 -21.21 22.60 9.92
N GLU A 232 -21.01 23.87 10.27
CA GLU A 232 -20.37 24.87 9.41
C GLU A 232 -18.93 24.49 9.08
N GLU A 233 -18.12 24.13 10.08
CA GLU A 233 -16.73 23.70 9.87
C GLU A 233 -16.65 22.42 9.02
N ARG A 234 -17.56 21.47 9.27
CA ARG A 234 -17.65 20.23 8.47
C ARG A 234 -18.08 20.50 7.04
N ALA A 235 -19.04 21.39 6.82
CA ALA A 235 -19.45 21.81 5.47
C ALA A 235 -18.27 22.46 4.73
N GLN A 236 -17.51 23.32 5.41
CA GLN A 236 -16.32 23.96 4.85
C GLN A 236 -15.25 22.94 4.47
N LEU A 237 -14.96 21.96 5.33
CA LEU A 237 -14.01 20.88 5.05
C LEU A 237 -14.44 20.01 3.86
N VAL A 238 -15.73 19.68 3.76
CA VAL A 238 -16.27 18.90 2.63
C VAL A 238 -16.14 19.70 1.33
N GLU A 239 -16.46 21.00 1.35
CA GLU A 239 -16.33 21.89 0.20
C GLU A 239 -14.87 22.01 -0.24
N ASP A 240 -13.93 22.16 0.71
CA ASP A 240 -12.50 22.27 0.42
C ASP A 240 -11.92 20.97 -0.12
N HIS A 241 -12.30 19.81 0.43
CA HIS A 241 -11.92 18.50 -0.13
C HIS A 241 -12.49 18.29 -1.54
N LYS A 242 -13.74 18.70 -1.79
CA LYS A 242 -14.34 18.64 -3.13
C LYS A 242 -13.57 19.51 -4.13
N ARG A 243 -13.20 20.74 -3.75
CA ARG A 243 -12.35 21.62 -4.56
C ARG A 243 -10.99 21.01 -4.86
N GLN A 244 -10.36 20.37 -3.86
CA GLN A 244 -9.09 19.68 -4.06
C GLN A 244 -9.23 18.50 -5.04
N TYR A 245 -10.30 17.72 -4.92
CA TYR A 245 -10.59 16.61 -5.82
C TYR A 245 -10.79 17.09 -7.26
N ASP A 246 -11.61 18.12 -7.48
CA ASP A 246 -11.84 18.73 -8.81
C ASP A 246 -10.53 19.25 -9.42
N LEU A 247 -9.66 19.84 -8.60
CA LEU A 247 -8.36 20.34 -9.05
C LEU A 247 -7.40 19.20 -9.43
N LEU A 248 -7.40 18.11 -8.66
CA LEU A 248 -6.65 16.88 -8.95
C LEU A 248 -7.14 16.21 -10.23
N GLU A 249 -8.46 16.12 -10.41
CA GLU A 249 -9.08 15.53 -11.60
C GLU A 249 -8.72 16.32 -12.87
N ARG A 250 -8.78 17.65 -12.83
CA ARG A 250 -8.32 18.52 -13.93
C ARG A 250 -6.83 18.34 -14.24
N ARG A 251 -5.98 18.19 -13.22
CA ARG A 251 -4.55 17.93 -13.41
C ARG A 251 -4.29 16.56 -14.03
N LEU A 252 -5.02 15.53 -13.60
CA LEU A 252 -4.97 14.20 -14.18
C LEU A 252 -5.37 14.21 -15.66
N ALA A 253 -6.48 14.88 -16.00
CA ALA A 253 -6.91 15.04 -17.38
C ALA A 253 -5.84 15.74 -18.24
N LYS A 254 -5.21 16.80 -17.71
CA LYS A 254 -4.13 17.50 -18.43
C LYS A 254 -2.88 16.64 -18.62
N LEU A 255 -2.49 15.87 -17.60
CA LEU A 255 -1.36 14.94 -17.69
C LEU A 255 -1.64 13.81 -18.68
N ALA A 256 -2.86 13.27 -18.69
CA ALA A 256 -3.28 12.25 -19.65
C ALA A 256 -3.20 12.78 -21.09
N GLY A 257 -3.74 13.98 -21.36
CA GLY A 257 -3.66 14.59 -22.69
C GLY A 257 -2.23 14.90 -23.13
N ASN A 258 -1.36 15.34 -22.20
CA ASN A 258 0.06 15.51 -22.50
C ASN A 258 0.73 14.16 -22.82
N LEU A 259 0.40 13.10 -22.08
CA LEU A 259 0.92 11.76 -22.32
C LEU A 259 0.55 11.28 -23.72
N GLU A 260 -0.72 11.42 -24.11
CA GLU A 260 -1.22 11.07 -25.45
C GLU A 260 -0.46 11.82 -26.55
N MET A 261 -0.25 13.13 -26.41
CA MET A 261 0.57 13.89 -27.36
C MET A 261 2.01 13.36 -27.42
N THR A 262 2.64 13.13 -26.27
CA THR A 262 4.02 12.62 -26.23
C THR A 262 4.14 11.22 -26.83
N GLU A 263 3.15 10.35 -26.63
CA GLU A 263 3.11 9.02 -27.26
C GLU A 263 2.94 9.12 -28.78
N ALA A 264 2.10 10.04 -29.26
CA ALA A 264 1.92 10.31 -30.68
C ALA A 264 3.20 10.85 -31.34
N GLU A 265 3.90 11.79 -30.67
CA GLU A 265 5.19 12.32 -31.11
C GLU A 265 6.29 11.25 -31.11
N LEU A 266 6.31 10.38 -30.09
CA LEU A 266 7.23 9.25 -30.03
C LEU A 266 7.00 8.30 -31.20
N ARG A 267 5.74 7.93 -31.47
CA ARG A 267 5.37 7.09 -32.63
C ARG A 267 5.81 7.71 -33.95
N ALA A 268 5.54 9.00 -34.15
CA ALA A 268 5.93 9.71 -35.37
C ALA A 268 7.46 9.76 -35.53
N THR A 269 8.20 9.95 -34.43
CA THR A 269 9.66 9.98 -34.43
C THR A 269 10.27 8.61 -34.69
N MET A 270 9.69 7.55 -34.10
CA MET A 270 10.09 6.16 -34.33
C MET A 270 9.88 5.77 -35.80
N ALA A 271 8.73 6.13 -36.39
CA ALA A 271 8.43 5.91 -37.79
C ALA A 271 9.41 6.64 -38.73
N ARG A 272 9.79 7.89 -38.41
CA ARG A 272 10.78 8.66 -39.19
C ARG A 272 12.20 8.09 -39.12
N LYS A 273 12.57 7.49 -37.98
CA LYS A 273 13.93 6.96 -37.77
C LYS A 273 14.09 5.49 -38.17
N ASN A 274 13.08 4.87 -38.77
CA ASN A 274 13.08 3.45 -39.15
C ASN A 274 13.48 2.53 -37.97
N ILE A 275 13.12 2.94 -36.75
CA ILE A 275 13.34 2.15 -35.54
C ILE A 275 12.18 1.16 -35.45
N ASP A 276 12.46 -0.11 -35.68
CA ASP A 276 11.50 -1.19 -35.49
C ASP A 276 10.99 -1.15 -34.03
N PRO A 277 9.67 -1.01 -33.79
CA PRO A 277 9.14 -0.94 -32.42
C PRO A 277 9.39 -2.20 -31.60
N GLY A 278 9.78 -3.30 -32.25
CA GLY A 278 9.94 -4.59 -31.61
C GLY A 278 8.65 -5.10 -30.96
N VAL A 279 8.75 -6.28 -30.36
CA VAL A 279 7.65 -7.08 -29.77
C VAL A 279 6.78 -6.30 -28.76
N ALA A 280 7.30 -5.21 -28.19
CA ALA A 280 6.61 -4.34 -27.23
C ALA A 280 5.39 -3.60 -27.81
N SER A 281 5.37 -3.32 -29.12
CA SER A 281 4.22 -2.63 -29.76
C SER A 281 3.02 -3.56 -30.00
N ILE A 282 3.26 -4.87 -30.12
CA ILE A 282 2.21 -5.85 -30.42
C ILE A 282 1.50 -6.30 -29.13
N TYR A 283 2.25 -6.42 -28.02
CA TYR A 283 1.68 -6.68 -26.69
C TYR A 283 0.68 -5.62 -26.23
N ARG A 284 0.87 -4.36 -26.65
CA ARG A 284 -0.02 -3.23 -26.29
C ARG A 284 -1.37 -3.30 -27.00
N THR A 285 -1.39 -3.78 -28.25
CA THR A 285 -2.61 -4.01 -29.03
C THR A 285 -3.44 -5.17 -28.47
N VAL A 286 -2.79 -6.20 -27.92
CA VAL A 286 -3.45 -7.37 -27.31
C VAL A 286 -4.04 -7.07 -25.93
N GLN A 287 -3.51 -6.09 -25.19
CA GLN A 287 -4.03 -5.67 -23.89
C GLN A 287 -5.23 -4.71 -23.97
N GLY A 288 -5.57 -4.20 -25.16
CA GLY A 288 -6.72 -3.33 -25.39
C GLY A 288 -8.04 -4.04 -25.76
N LEU A 289 -8.01 -5.35 -26.00
CA LEU A 289 -9.20 -6.14 -26.34
C LEU A 289 -9.90 -6.60 -25.06
N SER A 290 -11.19 -6.30 -24.94
CA SER A 290 -12.01 -6.68 -23.79
C SER A 290 -12.15 -8.20 -23.70
N ALA A 291 -12.31 -8.74 -22.49
CA ALA A 291 -12.49 -10.17 -22.24
C ALA A 291 -13.93 -10.65 -22.55
N ALA A 292 -14.53 -10.20 -23.65
CA ALA A 292 -15.76 -10.76 -24.17
C ALA A 292 -15.44 -12.02 -24.98
N GLU A 293 -16.28 -13.06 -24.87
CA GLU A 293 -16.05 -14.40 -25.46
C GLU A 293 -15.85 -14.39 -26.98
N GLU A 294 -16.24 -13.34 -27.69
CA GLU A 294 -16.07 -13.20 -29.15
C GLU A 294 -14.61 -12.99 -29.60
N ASP A 295 -13.72 -12.46 -28.75
CA ASP A 295 -12.33 -12.13 -29.12
C ASP A 295 -11.29 -13.18 -28.68
N ALA A 296 -11.71 -14.24 -27.99
CA ALA A 296 -10.80 -15.22 -27.41
C ALA A 296 -10.03 -16.04 -28.47
N GLU A 297 -10.68 -16.32 -29.61
CA GLU A 297 -10.11 -17.10 -30.70
C GLU A 297 -9.11 -16.27 -31.53
N LEU A 298 -9.49 -15.01 -31.84
CA LEU A 298 -8.62 -14.04 -32.50
C LEU A 298 -7.36 -13.74 -31.67
N LYS A 299 -7.52 -13.63 -30.34
CA LYS A 299 -6.40 -13.44 -29.40
C LYS A 299 -5.45 -14.63 -29.39
N ARG A 300 -5.98 -15.85 -29.46
CA ARG A 300 -5.18 -17.08 -29.50
C ARG A 300 -4.41 -17.20 -30.82
N GLU A 301 -5.03 -16.84 -31.94
CA GLU A 301 -4.40 -16.81 -33.26
C GLU A 301 -3.28 -15.75 -33.34
N MET A 302 -3.53 -14.55 -32.83
CA MET A 302 -2.52 -13.48 -32.77
C MET A 302 -1.34 -13.85 -31.87
N MET A 303 -1.58 -14.46 -30.71
CA MET A 303 -0.51 -14.96 -29.82
C MET A 303 0.33 -16.06 -30.48
N SER A 304 -0.29 -16.94 -31.28
CA SER A 304 0.43 -17.97 -32.04
C SER A 304 1.34 -17.37 -33.11
N LYS A 305 0.85 -16.38 -33.88
CA LYS A 305 1.64 -15.68 -34.89
C LYS A 305 2.82 -14.90 -34.29
N ILE A 306 2.64 -14.34 -33.10
CA ILE A 306 3.73 -13.67 -32.35
C ILE A 306 4.81 -14.68 -31.94
N PHE A 307 4.40 -15.86 -31.47
CA PHE A 307 5.31 -16.92 -31.07
C PHE A 307 6.15 -17.44 -32.26
N GLU A 308 5.53 -17.66 -33.42
CA GLU A 308 6.23 -18.07 -34.64
C GLU A 308 7.21 -17.00 -35.14
N ALA A 309 6.80 -15.73 -35.17
CA ALA A 309 7.68 -14.63 -35.58
C ALA A 309 8.90 -14.48 -34.66
N ASN A 310 8.74 -14.68 -33.35
CA ASN A 310 9.85 -14.66 -32.39
C ASN A 310 10.82 -15.83 -32.59
N LEU A 311 10.30 -17.00 -32.94
CA LEU A 311 11.10 -18.19 -33.22
C LEU A 311 11.93 -18.03 -34.51
N GLU A 312 11.41 -17.33 -35.52
CA GLU A 312 12.14 -17.02 -36.76
C GLU A 312 13.23 -15.96 -36.55
N LEU A 313 12.99 -14.96 -35.70
CA LEU A 313 13.98 -13.94 -35.35
C LEU A 313 15.19 -14.55 -34.62
N GLN A 314 14.97 -15.47 -33.69
CA GLN A 314 16.07 -16.18 -33.00
C GLN A 314 16.93 -17.05 -33.94
N LYS A 315 16.34 -17.57 -35.02
CA LYS A 315 17.07 -18.34 -36.05
C LYS A 315 17.87 -17.48 -37.03
N ARG A 316 17.60 -16.18 -37.11
CA ARG A 316 18.35 -15.22 -37.96
C ARG A 316 19.54 -14.59 -37.25
N ASP A 317 19.51 -14.57 -35.92
CA ASP A 317 20.58 -14.04 -35.06
C ASP A 317 21.55 -15.13 -34.56
N SER A 318 21.47 -16.36 -35.10
CA SER A 318 22.40 -17.49 -34.88
C SER A 318 23.16 -17.88 -36.15
#